data_AF-A0A939XB80-F1
#
_entry.id   AF-A0A939XB80-F1
#
_cell.length_a   1.000
_cell.length_b   1.000
_cell.length_c   1.000
_cell.angle_alpha   90.00
_cell.angle_beta   90.00
_cell.angle_gamma   90.00
#
_symmetry.space_group_name_H-M   'P 1'
#
loop_
_entity.id
_entity.type
_entity.pdbx_description
1 polymer ?
#
loop_
_entity_poly.entity_id
_entity_poly.type
_entity_poly.pdbx_seq_one_letter_code
_entity_poly.pdbx_strand_id
1 'polypeptide(L)'
;MTINSKNASQIAKYLDIEYTELTPVFERIPNADNTTRLRNALKSLPLPAAFSDSKIALRKIRKENDSQTDIELKMIYKLAVWESFCIEPYSETAQCPSFNILEKAFKEVKTLSYDWNSIGYKYLKLNSSDIKAMISFWGEPSKHSTLHEKYNELYKSYERKVANN
;
A
#
# COMPACT_ATOMS: atom_id res chain seq x y z
N MET A 1 -15.25 -10.37 -20.73
CA MET A 1 -14.41 -9.56 -19.81
C MET A 1 -13.38 -8.79 -20.63
N THR A 2 -13.33 -7.47 -20.50
CA THR A 2 -12.25 -6.63 -21.09
C THR A 2 -10.94 -6.84 -20.32
N ILE A 3 -9.79 -6.50 -20.92
CA ILE A 3 -8.48 -6.55 -20.24
C ILE A 3 -8.50 -5.77 -18.91
N ASN A 4 -9.19 -4.63 -18.89
CA ASN A 4 -9.34 -3.79 -17.70
C ASN A 4 -10.14 -4.50 -16.59
N SER A 5 -11.24 -5.17 -16.91
CA SER A 5 -12.02 -5.92 -15.90
C SER A 5 -11.23 -7.07 -15.27
N LYS A 6 -10.42 -7.79 -16.06
CA LYS A 6 -9.55 -8.86 -15.54
C LYS A 6 -8.45 -8.30 -14.65
N ASN A 7 -7.81 -7.21 -15.07
CA ASN A 7 -6.77 -6.57 -14.26
C ASN A 7 -7.35 -5.99 -12.96
N ALA A 8 -8.51 -5.34 -13.02
CA ALA A 8 -9.20 -4.78 -11.86
C ALA A 8 -9.55 -5.85 -10.82
N SER A 9 -10.03 -7.02 -11.25
CA SER A 9 -10.29 -8.16 -10.35
C SER A 9 -9.01 -8.64 -9.65
N GLN A 10 -7.88 -8.69 -10.36
CA GLN A 10 -6.61 -9.07 -9.75
C GLN A 10 -6.07 -8.00 -8.81
N ILE A 11 -6.20 -6.71 -9.16
CA ILE A 11 -5.80 -5.58 -8.30
C ILE A 11 -6.61 -5.59 -7.00
N ALA A 12 -7.93 -5.79 -7.08
CA ALA A 12 -8.82 -5.96 -5.93
C ALA A 12 -8.33 -7.06 -4.99
N LYS A 13 -7.98 -8.22 -5.56
CA LYS A 13 -7.42 -9.35 -4.80
C LYS A 13 -6.07 -9.03 -4.13
N TYR A 14 -5.18 -8.32 -4.81
CA TYR A 14 -3.86 -8.00 -4.23
C TYR A 14 -3.97 -6.98 -3.10
N LEU A 15 -4.83 -5.98 -3.27
CA LEU A 15 -5.05 -4.92 -2.30
C LEU A 15 -6.04 -5.28 -1.20
N ASP A 16 -6.71 -6.43 -1.27
CA ASP A 16 -7.76 -6.81 -0.33
C ASP A 16 -8.83 -5.70 -0.22
N ILE A 17 -9.40 -5.37 -1.38
CA ILE A 17 -10.48 -4.38 -1.55
C ILE A 17 -11.58 -5.06 -2.36
N GLU A 18 -12.84 -4.75 -2.08
CA GLU A 18 -13.95 -5.27 -2.87
C GLU A 18 -13.88 -4.79 -4.33
N TYR A 19 -14.12 -5.69 -5.27
CA TYR A 19 -14.06 -5.35 -6.71
C TYR A 19 -15.03 -4.22 -7.09
N THR A 20 -16.20 -4.19 -6.46
CA THR A 20 -17.25 -3.17 -6.63
C THR A 20 -16.74 -1.77 -6.31
N GLU A 21 -15.90 -1.61 -5.28
CA GLU A 21 -15.26 -0.33 -4.95
C GLU A 21 -14.26 0.13 -6.01
N LEU A 22 -13.66 -0.80 -6.76
CA LEU A 22 -12.63 -0.50 -7.76
C LEU A 22 -13.18 -0.30 -9.17
N THR A 23 -14.42 -0.75 -9.38
CA THR A 23 -15.12 -0.68 -10.66
C THR A 23 -15.13 0.75 -11.24
N PRO A 24 -15.46 1.81 -10.46
CA PRO A 24 -15.46 3.19 -10.96
C PRO A 24 -14.09 3.69 -11.41
N VAL A 25 -13.00 3.15 -10.86
CA VAL A 25 -11.64 3.52 -11.24
C VAL A 25 -11.29 2.83 -12.55
N PHE A 26 -11.28 1.51 -12.60
CA PHE A 26 -10.65 0.78 -13.70
C PHE A 26 -11.51 0.60 -14.96
N GLU A 27 -12.83 0.73 -14.87
CA GLU A 27 -13.70 0.71 -16.06
C GLU A 27 -13.59 2.01 -16.87
N ARG A 28 -13.13 3.10 -16.24
CA ARG A 28 -13.05 4.43 -16.85
C ARG A 28 -11.68 4.76 -17.43
N ILE A 29 -10.67 3.91 -17.24
CA ILE A 29 -9.30 4.19 -17.68
C ILE A 29 -9.14 3.78 -19.15
N PRO A 30 -8.85 4.72 -20.06
CA PRO A 30 -8.61 4.41 -21.47
C PRO A 30 -7.26 3.68 -21.67
N ASN A 31 -6.33 3.84 -20.73
CA ASN A 31 -4.97 3.30 -20.81
C ASN A 31 -4.79 1.97 -20.03
N ALA A 32 -4.81 0.86 -20.77
CA ALA A 32 -4.55 -0.47 -20.22
C ALA A 32 -3.12 -0.67 -19.71
N ASP A 33 -2.15 0.18 -20.11
CA ASP A 33 -0.73 0.02 -19.76
C ASP A 33 -0.47 0.32 -18.29
N ASN A 34 -0.93 1.47 -17.76
CA ASN A 34 -0.74 1.81 -16.35
C ASN A 34 -1.46 0.82 -15.42
N THR A 35 -2.63 0.33 -15.82
CA THR A 35 -3.37 -0.71 -15.10
C THR A 35 -2.59 -2.04 -15.09
N THR A 36 -1.97 -2.40 -16.22
CA THR A 36 -1.12 -3.59 -16.33
C THR A 36 0.16 -3.45 -15.51
N ARG A 37 0.78 -2.26 -15.53
CA ARG A 37 1.94 -1.92 -14.70
C ARG A 37 1.61 -2.04 -13.21
N LEU A 38 0.49 -1.48 -12.78
CA LEU A 38 0.02 -1.60 -11.39
C LEU A 38 -0.14 -3.06 -10.99
N ARG A 39 -0.86 -3.85 -11.79
CA ARG A 39 -1.07 -5.28 -11.55
C ARG A 39 0.25 -6.05 -11.43
N ASN A 40 1.21 -5.79 -12.32
CA ASN A 40 2.52 -6.43 -12.28
C ASN A 40 3.31 -6.06 -11.03
N ALA A 41 3.31 -4.79 -10.63
CA ALA A 41 3.95 -4.34 -9.41
C ALA A 41 3.31 -4.99 -8.17
N LEU A 42 1.97 -5.00 -8.08
CA LEU A 42 1.24 -5.58 -6.95
C LEU A 42 1.47 -7.09 -6.81
N LYS A 43 1.65 -7.81 -7.92
CA LYS A 43 1.99 -9.24 -7.91
C LYS A 43 3.30 -9.53 -7.18
N SER A 44 4.24 -8.58 -7.20
CA SER A 44 5.57 -8.68 -6.60
C SER A 44 5.63 -8.14 -5.17
N LEU A 45 4.50 -7.76 -4.57
CA LEU A 45 4.48 -7.42 -3.14
C LEU A 45 4.86 -8.64 -2.29
N PRO A 46 5.63 -8.45 -1.20
CA PRO A 46 5.98 -7.17 -0.57
C PRO A 46 7.38 -6.64 -0.89
N LEU A 47 7.93 -6.87 -2.09
CA LEU A 47 9.26 -6.34 -2.43
C LEU A 47 9.29 -4.79 -2.34
N PRO A 48 10.41 -4.17 -1.87
CA PRO A 48 10.49 -2.71 -1.72
C PRO A 48 10.18 -1.94 -3.02
N ALA A 49 10.73 -2.42 -4.14
CA ALA A 49 10.49 -1.82 -5.45
C ALA A 49 9.01 -1.92 -5.87
N ALA A 50 8.33 -3.02 -5.52
CA ALA A 50 6.92 -3.22 -5.83
C ALA A 50 6.03 -2.16 -5.16
N PHE A 51 6.27 -1.82 -3.89
CA PHE A 51 5.56 -0.72 -3.22
C PHE A 51 5.73 0.62 -3.95
N SER A 52 6.96 0.94 -4.34
CA SER A 52 7.29 2.18 -5.03
C SER A 52 6.63 2.24 -6.41
N ASP A 53 6.75 1.18 -7.20
CA ASP A 53 6.16 1.09 -8.54
C ASP A 53 4.63 1.10 -8.52
N SER A 54 4.01 0.41 -7.56
CA SER A 54 2.55 0.44 -7.40
C SER A 54 2.05 1.86 -7.10
N LYS A 55 2.70 2.59 -6.18
CA LYS A 55 2.35 3.99 -5.89
C LYS A 55 2.56 4.89 -7.11
N ILE A 56 3.62 4.69 -7.88
CA ILE A 56 3.86 5.44 -9.13
C ILE A 56 2.77 5.17 -10.16
N ALA A 57 2.40 3.91 -10.38
CA ALA A 57 1.35 3.54 -11.32
C ALA A 57 -0.01 4.12 -10.90
N LEU A 58 -0.35 4.07 -9.61
CA LEU A 58 -1.58 4.65 -9.08
C LEU A 58 -1.63 6.17 -9.27
N ARG A 59 -0.52 6.89 -9.09
CA ARG A 59 -0.46 8.33 -9.36
C ARG A 59 -0.69 8.65 -10.83
N LYS A 60 -0.24 7.80 -11.76
CA LYS A 60 -0.51 7.98 -13.20
C LYS A 60 -1.99 7.72 -13.50
N ILE A 61 -2.54 6.63 -12.99
CA ILE A 61 -3.96 6.30 -13.12
C ILE A 61 -4.84 7.45 -12.60
N ARG A 62 -4.52 7.96 -11.40
CA ARG A 62 -5.26 9.09 -10.81
C ARG A 62 -5.19 10.36 -11.66
N LYS A 63 -4.09 10.60 -12.38
CA LYS A 63 -3.97 11.75 -13.30
C LYS A 63 -4.79 11.57 -14.58
N GLU A 64 -5.00 10.33 -15.00
CA GLU A 64 -5.82 9.98 -16.17
C GLU A 64 -7.32 9.91 -15.83
N ASN A 65 -7.66 9.91 -14.54
CA ASN A 65 -9.03 9.85 -14.07
C ASN A 65 -9.53 11.26 -13.71
N ASP A 66 -10.38 11.84 -14.58
CA ASP A 66 -10.97 13.16 -14.36
C ASP A 66 -11.99 13.19 -13.20
N SER A 67 -12.42 12.00 -12.75
CA SER A 67 -13.34 11.89 -11.62
C SER A 67 -12.60 12.05 -10.30
N GLN A 68 -13.00 13.05 -9.51
CA GLN A 68 -12.47 13.32 -8.18
C GLN A 68 -12.92 12.25 -7.16
N THR A 69 -12.42 11.02 -7.30
CA THR A 69 -12.58 9.99 -6.27
C THR A 69 -11.32 9.90 -5.42
N ASP A 70 -11.46 9.45 -4.17
CA ASP A 70 -10.35 9.22 -3.25
C ASP A 70 -9.85 7.77 -3.29
N ILE A 71 -10.36 6.93 -4.19
CA ILE A 71 -10.08 5.49 -4.23
C ILE A 71 -8.59 5.24 -4.49
N GLU A 72 -8.01 5.88 -5.52
CA GLU A 72 -6.58 5.76 -5.79
C GLU A 72 -5.73 6.30 -4.63
N LEU A 73 -6.19 7.34 -3.93
CA LEU A 73 -5.52 7.85 -2.73
C LEU A 73 -5.57 6.83 -1.60
N LYS A 74 -6.72 6.19 -1.36
CA LYS A 74 -6.87 5.09 -0.39
C LYS A 74 -5.92 3.94 -0.70
N MET A 75 -5.74 3.58 -1.98
CA MET A 75 -4.78 2.56 -2.38
C MET A 75 -3.33 2.98 -2.15
N ILE A 76 -2.96 4.21 -2.54
CA ILE A 76 -1.62 4.77 -2.30
C ILE A 76 -1.33 4.78 -0.80
N TYR A 77 -2.31 5.20 0.01
CA TYR A 77 -2.24 5.21 1.46
C TYR A 77 -2.05 3.80 2.03
N LYS A 78 -2.90 2.84 1.66
CA LYS A 78 -2.82 1.43 2.06
C LYS A 78 -1.43 0.84 1.81
N LEU A 79 -0.86 1.07 0.62
CA LEU A 79 0.49 0.63 0.28
C LEU A 79 1.55 1.28 1.19
N ALA A 80 1.44 2.58 1.48
CA ALA A 80 2.37 3.28 2.34
C ALA A 80 2.25 2.83 3.82
N VAL A 81 1.04 2.55 4.29
CA VAL A 81 0.80 2.00 5.63
C VAL A 81 1.40 0.60 5.76
N TRP A 82 1.16 -0.30 4.81
CA TRP A 82 1.79 -1.62 4.81
C TRP A 82 3.32 -1.56 4.77
N GLU A 83 3.88 -0.69 3.92
CA GLU A 83 5.33 -0.48 3.86
C GLU A 83 5.90 0.03 5.19
N SER A 84 5.12 0.82 5.95
CA SER A 84 5.52 1.34 7.26
C SER A 84 5.62 0.28 8.37
N PHE A 85 5.30 -0.99 8.10
CA PHE A 85 5.63 -2.10 8.99
C PHE A 85 7.17 -2.33 9.09
N CYS A 86 7.93 -1.85 8.09
CA CYS A 86 9.38 -1.88 8.07
C CYS A 86 9.96 -0.45 8.00
N ILE A 87 10.23 0.13 9.16
CA ILE A 87 10.86 1.46 9.25
C ILE A 87 12.38 1.35 9.08
N GLU A 88 13.01 0.39 9.75
CA GLU A 88 14.45 0.21 9.71
C GLU A 88 14.86 -0.58 8.45
N PRO A 89 15.92 -0.18 7.73
CA PRO A 89 16.36 -0.89 6.54
C PRO A 89 16.93 -2.29 6.86
N TYR A 90 17.49 -2.48 8.05
CA TYR A 90 18.14 -3.70 8.50
C TYR A 90 17.74 -3.99 9.95
N SER A 91 17.44 -5.25 10.26
CA SER A 91 17.17 -5.72 11.61
C SER A 91 18.45 -6.30 12.19
N GLU A 92 18.92 -5.73 13.31
CA GLU A 92 20.07 -6.24 14.05
C GLU A 92 19.76 -7.60 14.69
N THR A 93 18.52 -7.83 15.15
CA THR A 93 18.14 -9.12 15.76
C THR A 93 18.15 -10.25 14.73
N ALA A 94 17.60 -10.00 13.53
CA ALA A 94 17.49 -11.01 12.48
C ALA A 94 18.67 -11.01 11.49
N GLN A 95 19.64 -10.09 11.65
CA GLN A 95 20.82 -9.94 10.80
C GLN A 95 20.47 -9.94 9.29
N CYS A 96 19.37 -9.27 8.92
CA CYS A 96 18.90 -9.19 7.54
C CYS A 96 18.13 -7.90 7.26
N PRO A 97 17.90 -7.55 5.98
CA PRO A 97 17.01 -6.44 5.63
C PRO A 97 15.60 -6.65 6.21
N SER A 98 15.01 -5.61 6.81
CA SER A 98 13.67 -5.73 7.44
C SER A 98 12.57 -6.18 6.49
N PHE A 99 12.73 -5.96 5.19
CA PHE A 99 11.78 -6.46 4.20
C PHE A 99 11.68 -7.99 4.17
N ASN A 100 12.72 -8.71 4.60
CA ASN A 100 12.65 -10.16 4.76
C ASN A 100 11.65 -10.54 5.88
N ILE A 101 11.56 -9.73 6.93
CA ILE A 101 10.57 -9.89 8.01
C ILE A 101 9.17 -9.62 7.48
N LEU A 102 9.00 -8.52 6.71
CA LEU A 102 7.72 -8.23 6.06
C LEU A 102 7.30 -9.34 5.11
N GLU A 103 8.21 -9.93 4.34
CA GLU A 103 7.91 -11.04 3.44
C GLU A 103 7.24 -12.21 4.17
N LYS A 104 7.74 -12.57 5.36
CA LYS A 104 7.14 -13.61 6.21
C LYS A 104 5.82 -13.14 6.85
N ALA A 105 5.73 -11.88 7.23
CA ALA A 105 4.56 -11.31 7.93
C ALA A 105 3.43 -10.86 6.99
N PHE A 106 3.67 -10.77 5.68
CA PHE A 106 2.83 -9.95 4.81
C PHE A 106 1.37 -10.37 4.76
N LYS A 107 1.10 -11.68 4.83
CA LYS A 107 -0.27 -12.20 4.88
C LYS A 107 -1.04 -11.63 6.06
N GLU A 108 -0.42 -11.54 7.23
CA GLU A 108 -1.03 -11.01 8.45
C GLU A 108 -1.06 -9.48 8.43
N VAL A 109 0.00 -8.83 7.94
CA VAL A 109 0.07 -7.37 7.77
C VAL A 109 -1.11 -6.83 6.95
N LYS A 110 -1.51 -7.54 5.89
CA LYS A 110 -2.66 -7.12 5.06
C LYS A 110 -3.99 -7.10 5.82
N THR A 111 -4.10 -7.85 6.91
CA THR A 111 -5.32 -7.96 7.73
C THR A 111 -5.33 -7.01 8.93
N LEU A 112 -4.23 -6.31 9.19
CA LEU A 112 -4.13 -5.38 10.33
C LEU A 112 -5.05 -4.18 10.11
N SER A 113 -5.77 -3.81 11.17
CA SER A 113 -6.67 -2.66 11.14
C SER A 113 -5.89 -1.35 11.28
N TYR A 114 -6.23 -0.37 10.45
CA TYR A 114 -5.68 0.98 10.54
C TYR A 114 -6.70 1.97 10.02
N ASP A 115 -6.55 3.22 10.43
CA ASP A 115 -7.39 4.32 10.00
C ASP A 115 -6.53 5.59 9.87
N TRP A 116 -7.03 6.55 9.09
CA TRP A 116 -6.34 7.81 8.83
C TRP A 116 -6.01 8.57 10.12
N ASN A 117 -6.90 8.59 11.11
CA ASN A 117 -6.74 9.38 12.32
C ASN A 117 -5.71 8.78 13.29
N SER A 118 -5.44 7.47 13.22
CA SER A 118 -4.44 6.81 14.05
C SER A 118 -3.04 6.76 13.43
N ILE A 119 -2.93 6.49 12.12
CA ILE A 119 -1.63 6.38 11.43
C ILE A 119 -1.19 7.72 10.83
N GLY A 120 -2.11 8.51 10.26
CA GLY A 120 -1.80 9.75 9.55
C GLY A 120 -0.79 9.53 8.41
N TYR A 121 -0.02 10.56 8.04
CA TYR A 121 0.88 10.51 6.89
C TYR A 121 2.36 10.81 7.17
N LYS A 122 2.68 11.40 8.33
CA LYS A 122 3.99 12.03 8.60
C LYS A 122 5.18 11.08 8.51
N TYR A 123 4.98 9.81 8.90
CA TYR A 123 6.01 8.77 8.89
C TYR A 123 5.87 7.80 7.71
N LEU A 124 4.97 8.08 6.78
CA LEU A 124 4.73 7.24 5.62
C LEU A 124 5.53 7.72 4.41
N LYS A 125 5.94 6.78 3.57
CA LYS A 125 6.61 7.07 2.28
C LYS A 125 5.60 7.55 1.22
N LEU A 126 5.11 8.76 1.43
CA LEU A 126 4.19 9.49 0.55
C LEU A 126 4.89 10.75 0.00
N ASN A 127 4.43 11.25 -1.15
CA ASN A 127 4.94 12.53 -1.65
C ASN A 127 4.04 13.69 -1.17
N SER A 128 4.53 14.93 -1.33
CA SER A 128 3.81 16.12 -0.89
C SER A 128 2.46 16.32 -1.61
N SER A 129 2.33 15.92 -2.87
CA SER A 129 1.06 16.01 -3.61
C SER A 129 0.01 15.02 -3.10
N ASP A 130 0.41 13.80 -2.74
CA ASP A 130 -0.46 12.78 -2.18
C ASP A 130 -0.99 13.28 -0.83
N ILE A 131 -0.10 13.78 0.03
CA ILE A 131 -0.44 14.30 1.36
C ILE A 131 -1.45 15.45 1.26
N LYS A 132 -1.20 16.44 0.39
CA LYS A 132 -2.14 17.56 0.19
C LYS A 132 -3.51 17.08 -0.29
N ALA A 133 -3.53 16.12 -1.22
CA ALA A 133 -4.78 15.55 -1.70
C ALA A 133 -5.52 14.79 -0.60
N MET A 134 -4.80 13.96 0.19
CA MET A 134 -5.38 13.23 1.32
C MET A 134 -5.97 14.17 2.37
N ILE A 135 -5.26 15.23 2.76
CA ILE A 135 -5.80 16.25 3.69
C ILE A 135 -7.03 16.94 3.10
N SER A 136 -7.03 17.25 1.80
CA SER A 136 -8.19 17.85 1.14
C SER A 136 -9.43 16.95 1.13
N PHE A 137 -9.25 15.63 1.03
CA PHE A 137 -10.35 14.66 0.99
C PHE A 137 -10.77 14.18 2.39
N TRP A 138 -9.83 14.04 3.32
CA TRP A 138 -10.03 13.34 4.60
C TRP A 138 -9.83 14.23 5.83
N GLY A 139 -9.39 15.48 5.64
CA GLY A 139 -8.99 16.37 6.73
C GLY A 139 -7.62 16.03 7.33
N GLU A 140 -7.18 16.83 8.30
CA GLU A 140 -5.95 16.58 9.05
C GLU A 140 -6.16 15.40 10.03
N PRO A 141 -5.28 14.39 10.07
CA PRO A 141 -5.41 13.28 11.00
C PRO A 141 -5.09 13.74 12.43
N SER A 142 -5.74 13.12 13.41
CA SER A 142 -5.52 13.46 14.82
C SER A 142 -4.14 13.06 15.36
N LYS A 143 -3.49 12.06 14.76
CA LYS A 143 -2.21 11.49 15.19
C LYS A 143 -1.38 11.05 13.98
N HIS A 144 -0.10 10.83 14.23
CA HIS A 144 0.81 10.22 13.28
C HIS A 144 1.56 9.07 13.95
N SER A 145 1.61 7.93 13.29
CA SER A 145 2.32 6.74 13.72
C SER A 145 2.66 5.89 12.49
N THR A 146 3.04 4.64 12.69
CA THR A 146 3.30 3.65 11.66
C THR A 146 2.65 2.33 12.01
N LEU A 147 2.53 1.44 11.03
CA LEU A 147 2.06 0.09 11.29
C LEU A 147 3.06 -0.68 12.18
N HIS A 148 4.36 -0.38 12.05
CA HIS A 148 5.40 -0.93 12.90
C HIS A 148 5.22 -0.55 14.38
N GLU A 149 4.99 0.73 14.68
CA GLU A 149 4.75 1.19 16.06
C GLU A 149 3.48 0.59 16.65
N LYS A 150 2.38 0.60 15.88
CA LYS A 150 1.08 0.08 16.35
C LYS A 150 1.10 -1.43 16.59
N TYR A 151 1.86 -2.19 15.80
CA TYR A 151 1.93 -3.65 15.86
C TYR A 151 3.35 -4.16 16.11
N ASN A 152 4.09 -3.47 16.98
CA ASN A 152 5.51 -3.76 17.22
C ASN A 152 5.76 -5.18 17.75
N GLU A 153 4.87 -5.69 18.60
CA GLU A 153 4.97 -7.06 19.11
C GLU A 153 4.80 -8.11 18.00
N LEU A 154 3.95 -7.83 17.01
CA LEU A 154 3.83 -8.69 15.83
C LEU A 154 5.14 -8.68 15.03
N TYR A 155 5.69 -7.48 14.78
CA TYR A 155 6.98 -7.35 14.09
C TYR A 155 8.07 -8.15 14.80
N LYS A 156 8.27 -7.93 16.11
CA LYS A 156 9.25 -8.66 16.93
C LYS A 156 9.03 -10.18 16.88
N SER A 157 7.79 -10.63 16.84
CA SER A 157 7.50 -12.07 16.74
C SER A 157 8.01 -12.67 15.43
N TYR A 158 7.88 -11.95 14.31
CA TYR A 158 8.38 -12.37 13.01
C TYR A 158 9.89 -12.18 12.90
N GLU A 159 10.43 -11.11 13.46
CA GLU A 159 11.87 -10.87 13.56
C GLU A 159 12.59 -12.04 14.24
N ARG A 160 12.10 -12.50 15.40
CA ARG A 160 12.64 -13.69 16.09
C ARG A 160 12.51 -14.97 15.26
N LYS A 161 11.40 -15.14 14.52
CA LYS A 161 11.23 -16.30 13.63
C LYS A 161 12.24 -16.28 12.49
N VAL A 162 12.59 -15.10 11.96
CA VAL A 162 13.61 -14.97 10.91
C VAL A 162 15.01 -15.20 11.49
N ALA A 163 15.30 -14.67 12.68
CA ALA A 163 16.59 -14.83 13.35
C ALA A 163 16.95 -16.29 13.69
N ASN A 164 15.93 -17.12 13.95
CA ASN A 164 16.09 -18.52 14.35
C ASN A 164 16.01 -19.53 13.19
N ASN A 165 15.90 -19.07 11.94
CA ASN A 165 15.93 -19.91 10.74
C ASN A 165 17.31 -19.83 10.08
#